data_AF-A0A5S4F0V2-F1
#
_entry.id   AF-A0A5S4F0V2-F1
#
_cell.length_a   1.000
_cell.length_b   1.000
_cell.length_c   1.000
_cell.angle_alpha   90.00
_cell.angle_beta   90.00
_cell.angle_gamma   90.00
#
_symmetry.space_group_name_H-M   'P 1'
#
loop_
_entity.id
_entity.type
_entity.pdbx_description
1 polymer ?
#
loop_
_entity_poly.entity_id
_entity_poly.type
_entity_poly.pdbx_seq_one_letter_code
_entity_poly.pdbx_strand_id
1 'polypeptide(L)'
;ASVDRYVRAADGGVEAVATVGLRVPTWAASPEGTADPELAPMRVGTINIMTVLPVAMTDAALVNLVMTVTEAKSQALIEAGYPCTGTASDAVCVAVPAEGPEELFGGPRSEWGARAARAVHTAVRRGAEAWRPGDFR
;
A
#
# COMPACT_ATOMS: atom_id res chain seq x y z
N ALA A 1 11.18 -3.66 3.22
CA ALA A 1 11.42 -5.06 3.65
C ALA A 1 12.22 -5.78 2.57
N SER A 2 12.77 -6.96 2.85
CA SER A 2 13.27 -7.83 1.78
C SER A 2 12.10 -8.30 0.90
N VAL A 3 12.32 -8.41 -0.42
CA VAL A 3 11.25 -8.69 -1.40
C VAL A 3 10.69 -10.11 -1.24
N ASP A 4 11.48 -11.04 -0.72
CA ASP A 4 11.06 -12.41 -0.39
C ASP A 4 10.03 -12.47 0.76
N ARG A 5 9.95 -11.45 1.61
CA ARG A 5 8.97 -11.33 2.69
C ARG A 5 7.82 -10.40 2.30
N TYR A 6 6.88 -10.97 1.55
CA TYR A 6 5.64 -10.31 1.15
C TYR A 6 4.42 -10.99 1.77
N VAL A 7 3.32 -10.26 1.83
CA VAL A 7 1.99 -10.75 2.18
C VAL A 7 1.09 -10.65 0.95
N ARG A 8 0.25 -11.66 0.74
CA ARG A 8 -0.81 -11.63 -0.27
C ARG A 8 -2.18 -11.61 0.39
N ALA A 9 -3.10 -10.89 -0.21
CA ALA A 9 -4.52 -10.93 0.11
C ALA A 9 -5.33 -10.73 -1.16
N ALA A 10 -6.57 -11.21 -1.17
CA ALA A 10 -7.46 -11.10 -2.31
C ALA A 10 -8.89 -10.81 -1.87
N ASP A 11 -9.65 -10.13 -2.73
CA ASP A 11 -11.05 -9.83 -2.52
C ASP A 11 -11.76 -9.66 -3.88
N GLY A 12 -12.80 -10.46 -4.13
CA GLY A 12 -13.65 -10.31 -5.31
C GLY A 12 -12.94 -10.31 -6.67
N GLY A 13 -11.86 -11.08 -6.83
CA GLY A 13 -11.06 -11.15 -8.06
C GLY A 13 -9.90 -10.16 -8.13
N VAL A 14 -9.74 -9.27 -7.14
CA VAL A 14 -8.56 -8.43 -6.98
C VAL A 14 -7.53 -9.14 -6.11
N GLU A 15 -6.25 -9.08 -6.49
CA GLU A 15 -5.13 -9.54 -5.68
C GLU A 15 -4.26 -8.35 -5.25
N ALA A 16 -3.85 -8.31 -3.99
CA ALA A 16 -2.89 -7.36 -3.46
C ALA A 16 -1.68 -8.10 -2.89
N VAL A 17 -0.48 -7.69 -3.29
CA VAL A 17 0.79 -8.16 -2.75
C VAL A 17 1.49 -6.97 -2.11
N ALA A 18 1.89 -7.12 -0.85
CA ALA A 18 2.57 -6.06 -0.11
C ALA A 18 3.85 -6.56 0.57
N THR A 19 4.96 -5.84 0.37
CA THR A 19 6.11 -5.93 1.28
C THR A 19 5.98 -4.80 2.29
N VAL A 20 6.02 -5.09 3.59
CA VAL A 20 5.82 -4.08 4.64
C VAL A 20 7.08 -3.98 5.48
N GLY A 21 7.79 -2.85 5.37
CA GLY A 21 8.84 -2.46 6.30
C GLY A 21 8.53 -1.10 6.89
N LEU A 22 8.50 -1.01 8.22
CA LEU A 22 8.06 0.17 8.97
C LEU A 22 9.23 0.72 9.80
N ARG A 23 10.35 1.01 9.12
CA ARG A 23 11.53 1.58 9.80
C ARG A 23 11.31 3.04 10.16
N VAL A 24 10.91 3.86 9.19
CA VAL A 24 10.59 5.27 9.41
C VAL A 24 9.12 5.49 9.06
N PRO A 25 8.19 5.21 9.99
CA PRO A 25 6.80 5.63 9.86
C PRO A 25 6.72 7.15 9.78
N THR A 26 6.08 7.68 8.74
CA THR A 26 6.07 9.12 8.45
C THR A 26 4.65 9.61 8.16
N TRP A 27 4.35 10.82 8.62
CA TRP A 27 3.17 11.57 8.21
C TRP A 27 3.43 12.29 6.90
N ALA A 28 2.56 12.10 5.90
CA ALA A 28 2.70 12.78 4.60
C ALA A 28 2.74 14.31 4.70
N ALA A 29 2.09 14.88 5.74
CA ALA A 29 2.05 16.33 6.01
C ALA A 29 2.87 16.71 7.26
N SER A 30 4.03 16.08 7.47
CA SER A 30 4.92 16.42 8.58
C SER A 30 5.44 17.86 8.45
N PRO A 31 5.54 18.64 9.55
CA PRO A 31 6.13 19.98 9.52
C PRO A 31 7.58 19.98 9.02
N GLU A 32 7.99 21.08 8.39
CA GLU A 32 9.39 21.30 8.00
C GLU A 32 10.32 21.21 9.22
N GLY A 33 11.49 20.59 9.04
CA GLY A 33 12.49 20.43 10.11
C GLY A 33 12.16 19.34 11.13
N THR A 34 11.07 18.57 10.94
CA THR A 34 10.83 17.35 11.74
C THR A 34 11.98 16.39 11.51
N ALA A 35 12.71 16.06 12.57
CA ALA A 35 13.79 15.09 12.49
C ALA A 35 13.22 13.67 12.34
N ASP A 36 13.76 12.92 11.38
CA ASP A 36 13.57 11.47 11.29
C ASP A 36 14.79 10.78 11.93
N PRO A 37 14.77 10.52 13.26
CA PRO A 37 15.93 10.02 14.00
C PRO A 37 16.44 8.67 13.49
N GLU A 38 15.61 7.93 12.74
CA GLU A 38 15.94 6.64 12.15
C GLU A 38 16.37 6.70 10.67
N LEU A 39 16.80 7.85 10.13
CA LEU A 39 17.37 7.88 8.76
C LEU A 39 18.79 7.28 8.69
N ALA A 40 19.55 7.29 9.79
CA ALA A 40 20.94 6.82 9.83
C ALA A 40 21.14 5.63 10.80
N PRO A 41 21.91 4.59 10.42
CA PRO A 41 22.39 4.29 9.07
C PRO A 41 21.24 3.83 8.16
N MET A 42 21.23 4.19 6.87
CA MET A 42 20.19 3.75 5.94
C MET A 42 20.06 2.22 5.94
N ARG A 43 18.95 1.70 6.47
CA ARG A 43 18.56 0.29 6.30
C ARG A 43 17.26 0.23 5.52
N VAL A 44 17.15 -0.78 4.68
CA VAL A 44 15.96 -1.03 3.86
C VAL A 44 14.73 -1.16 4.76
N GLY A 45 13.60 -0.56 4.41
CA GLY A 45 12.43 -0.55 5.29
C GLY A 45 11.32 0.35 4.79
N THR A 46 10.74 0.01 3.64
CA THR A 46 9.60 0.71 3.01
C THR A 46 8.42 -0.24 2.77
N ILE A 47 7.27 0.32 2.41
CA ILE A 47 6.07 -0.38 1.98
C ILE A 47 5.96 -0.34 0.46
N ASN A 48 5.86 -1.50 -0.19
CA ASN A 48 5.57 -1.59 -1.62
C ASN A 48 4.29 -2.40 -1.81
N ILE A 49 3.38 -1.92 -2.64
CA ILE A 49 2.08 -2.54 -2.89
C ILE A 49 1.91 -2.75 -4.39
N MET A 50 1.61 -3.97 -4.81
CA MET A 50 1.14 -4.29 -6.16
C MET A 50 -0.30 -4.78 -6.06
N THR A 51 -1.20 -4.16 -6.83
CA THR A 51 -2.61 -4.57 -6.92
C THR A 51 -2.91 -5.00 -8.35
N VAL A 52 -3.46 -6.20 -8.52
CA VAL A 52 -3.82 -6.78 -9.81
C VAL A 52 -5.33 -6.90 -9.90
N LEU A 53 -5.93 -6.31 -10.93
CA LEU A 53 -7.37 -6.36 -11.16
C LEU A 53 -7.67 -6.97 -12.53
N PRO A 54 -8.80 -7.68 -12.69
CA PRO A 54 -9.11 -8.41 -13.91
C PRO A 54 -9.84 -7.55 -14.97
N VAL A 55 -9.88 -6.22 -14.79
CA VAL A 55 -10.60 -5.29 -15.69
C VAL A 55 -9.70 -4.16 -16.16
N ALA A 56 -9.87 -3.75 -17.41
CA ALA A 56 -9.25 -2.55 -17.94
C ALA A 56 -9.82 -1.30 -17.25
N MET A 57 -9.06 -0.22 -17.24
CA MET A 57 -9.42 1.00 -16.53
C MET A 57 -8.92 2.20 -17.31
N THR A 58 -9.74 3.26 -17.34
CA THR A 58 -9.29 4.56 -17.85
C THR A 58 -8.15 5.11 -16.99
N ASP A 59 -7.33 6.02 -17.55
CA ASP A 59 -6.28 6.73 -16.80
C ASP A 59 -6.84 7.43 -15.54
N ALA A 60 -8.03 8.01 -15.64
CA ALA A 60 -8.70 8.66 -14.51
C ALA A 60 -9.05 7.65 -13.40
N ALA A 61 -9.56 6.47 -13.78
CA ALA A 61 -9.84 5.39 -12.84
C ALA A 61 -8.57 4.87 -12.18
N LEU A 62 -7.46 4.72 -12.93
CA LEU A 62 -6.16 4.29 -12.39
C LEU A 62 -5.61 5.29 -11.36
N VAL A 63 -5.63 6.60 -11.66
CA VAL A 63 -5.23 7.63 -10.69
C VAL A 63 -6.10 7.57 -9.43
N ASN A 64 -7.42 7.43 -9.61
CA ASN A 64 -8.34 7.30 -8.48
C ASN A 64 -8.06 6.04 -7.65
N LEU A 65 -7.71 4.92 -8.30
CA LEU A 65 -7.38 3.68 -7.64
C LEU A 65 -6.07 3.77 -6.83
N VAL A 66 -5.05 4.47 -7.32
CA VAL A 66 -3.82 4.74 -6.54
C VAL A 66 -4.13 5.49 -5.24
N MET A 67 -5.06 6.46 -5.28
CA MET A 67 -5.53 7.14 -4.06
C MET A 67 -6.22 6.15 -3.12
N THR A 68 -7.15 5.33 -3.61
CA THR A 68 -7.85 4.29 -2.84
C THR A 68 -6.89 3.31 -2.16
N VAL A 69 -5.85 2.84 -2.89
CA VAL A 69 -4.80 1.96 -2.35
C VAL A 69 -4.02 2.66 -1.24
N THR A 70 -3.73 3.95 -1.39
CA THR A 70 -3.01 4.77 -0.40
C THR A 70 -3.83 4.99 0.86
N GLU A 71 -5.13 5.24 0.73
CA GLU A 71 -6.08 5.36 1.86
C GLU A 71 -6.19 4.04 2.62
N ALA A 72 -6.37 2.91 1.91
CA ALA A 72 -6.46 1.59 2.51
C ALA A 72 -5.18 1.19 3.27
N LYS A 73 -4.02 1.49 2.72
CA LYS A 73 -2.72 1.33 3.39
C LYS A 73 -2.67 2.17 4.67
N SER A 74 -3.00 3.46 4.59
CA SER A 74 -2.95 4.37 5.74
C SER A 74 -3.90 3.89 6.85
N GLN A 75 -5.12 3.50 6.49
CA GLN A 75 -6.08 2.92 7.41
C GLN A 75 -5.52 1.66 8.10
N ALA A 76 -4.95 0.73 7.34
CA ALA A 76 -4.37 -0.49 7.89
C ALA A 76 -3.23 -0.22 8.88
N LEU A 77 -2.38 0.77 8.61
CA LEU A 77 -1.28 1.17 9.49
C LEU A 77 -1.78 1.78 10.80
N ILE A 78 -2.74 2.71 10.71
CA ILE A 78 -3.36 3.35 11.87
C ILE A 78 -4.04 2.31 12.76
N GLU A 79 -4.84 1.42 12.17
CA GLU A 79 -5.50 0.35 12.91
C GLU A 79 -4.49 -0.65 13.51
N ALA A 80 -3.31 -0.80 12.92
CA ALA A 80 -2.22 -1.64 13.44
C ALA A 80 -1.39 -0.95 14.53
N GLY A 81 -1.76 0.28 14.90
CA GLY A 81 -1.11 1.06 15.96
C GLY A 81 0.09 1.87 15.50
N TYR A 82 0.33 1.99 14.19
CA TYR A 82 1.39 2.83 13.66
C TYR A 82 0.87 4.25 13.39
N PRO A 83 1.42 5.29 14.04
CA PRO A 83 1.01 6.67 13.83
C PRO A 83 1.65 7.23 12.56
N CYS A 84 1.21 6.76 11.40
CA CYS A 84 1.69 7.23 10.10
C CYS A 84 0.69 6.99 8.98
N THR A 85 0.93 7.63 7.83
CA THR A 85 0.26 7.33 6.56
C THR A 85 1.07 6.38 5.68
N GLY A 86 2.28 6.02 6.09
CA GLY A 86 3.22 5.26 5.27
C GLY A 86 4.67 5.42 5.74
N THR A 87 5.58 5.20 4.80
CA THR A 87 7.01 5.53 4.92
C THR A 87 7.43 6.53 3.83
N ALA A 88 8.65 7.06 3.95
CA ALA A 88 9.17 8.09 3.04
C ALA A 88 9.28 7.67 1.57
N SER A 89 9.29 6.38 1.26
CA SER A 89 9.53 5.86 -0.10
C SER A 89 8.53 4.79 -0.52
N ASP A 90 7.30 4.87 -0.01
CA ASP A 90 6.27 3.88 -0.36
C ASP A 90 6.04 3.83 -1.88
N ALA A 91 5.82 2.63 -2.42
CA ALA A 91 5.50 2.43 -3.83
C ALA A 91 4.14 1.76 -4.02
N VAL A 92 3.38 2.23 -5.03
CA VAL A 92 2.11 1.63 -5.45
C VAL A 92 2.20 1.30 -6.94
N CYS A 93 1.89 0.07 -7.29
CA CYS A 93 1.75 -0.42 -8.66
C CYS A 93 0.35 -1.01 -8.83
N VAL A 94 -0.34 -0.60 -9.90
CA VAL A 94 -1.63 -1.15 -10.31
C VAL A 94 -1.42 -1.84 -11.65
N ALA A 95 -1.81 -3.11 -11.74
CA ALA A 95 -1.75 -3.91 -12.95
C ALA A 95 -3.17 -4.28 -13.39
N VAL A 96 -3.51 -3.90 -14.62
CA VAL A 96 -4.80 -4.14 -15.26
C VAL A 96 -4.57 -4.64 -16.70
N PRO A 97 -5.53 -5.37 -17.30
CA PRO A 97 -5.55 -5.59 -18.73
C PRO A 97 -5.41 -4.29 -19.53
N ALA A 98 -4.63 -4.33 -20.61
CA ALA A 98 -4.42 -3.19 -21.50
C ALA A 98 -5.60 -2.91 -22.45
N GLU A 99 -6.50 -3.88 -22.61
CA GLU A 99 -7.64 -3.82 -23.52
C GLU A 99 -8.90 -4.39 -22.84
N GLY A 100 -10.08 -3.94 -23.30
CA GLY A 100 -11.39 -4.39 -22.83
C GLY A 100 -12.31 -3.22 -22.45
N PRO A 101 -13.55 -3.49 -22.01
CA PRO A 101 -14.41 -2.46 -21.44
C PRO A 101 -13.74 -1.85 -20.21
N GLU A 102 -13.58 -0.53 -20.23
CA GLU A 102 -12.86 0.19 -19.17
C GLU A 102 -13.78 0.63 -18.04
N GLU A 103 -13.34 0.42 -16.82
CA GLU A 103 -13.93 1.06 -15.66
C GLU A 103 -13.59 2.55 -15.63
N LEU A 104 -14.60 3.36 -15.30
CA LEU A 104 -14.48 4.81 -15.23
C LEU A 104 -14.06 5.30 -13.83
N PHE A 105 -14.17 4.44 -12.80
CA PHE A 105 -13.94 4.83 -11.41
C PHE A 105 -13.11 3.80 -10.63
N GLY A 106 -12.06 4.27 -9.98
CA GLY A 106 -11.18 3.48 -9.08
C GLY A 106 -11.37 3.75 -7.59
N GLY A 107 -12.34 4.58 -7.22
CA GLY A 107 -12.57 5.03 -5.84
C GLY A 107 -13.08 3.93 -4.91
N PRO A 108 -13.03 4.11 -3.57
CA PRO A 108 -13.42 3.09 -2.58
C PRO A 108 -14.91 2.71 -2.60
N ARG A 109 -15.73 3.40 -3.42
CA ARG A 109 -17.15 3.10 -3.63
C ARG A 109 -17.46 2.48 -4.99
N SER A 110 -16.49 2.44 -5.93
CA SER A 110 -16.65 1.65 -7.14
C SER A 110 -16.49 0.17 -6.82
N GLU A 111 -17.01 -0.70 -7.69
CA GLU A 111 -16.96 -2.15 -7.49
C GLU A 111 -15.51 -2.63 -7.29
N TRP A 112 -14.63 -2.27 -8.23
CA TRP A 112 -13.24 -2.70 -8.23
C TRP A 112 -12.36 -1.93 -7.24
N GLY A 113 -12.61 -0.64 -7.04
CA GLY A 113 -11.88 0.15 -6.05
C GLY A 113 -12.15 -0.30 -4.61
N ALA A 114 -13.40 -0.65 -4.27
CA ALA A 114 -13.74 -1.18 -2.95
C ALA A 114 -13.08 -2.54 -2.68
N ARG A 115 -12.99 -3.41 -3.71
CA ARG A 115 -12.32 -4.71 -3.62
C ARG A 115 -10.82 -4.55 -3.41
N ALA A 116 -10.18 -3.69 -4.22
CA ALA A 116 -8.77 -3.33 -4.06
C ALA A 116 -8.47 -2.78 -2.66
N ALA A 117 -9.31 -1.87 -2.14
CA ALA A 117 -9.15 -1.33 -0.81
C ALA A 117 -9.12 -2.44 0.26
N ARG A 118 -10.06 -3.38 0.23
CA ARG A 118 -10.11 -4.51 1.19
C ARG A 118 -8.91 -5.45 1.07
N ALA A 119 -8.51 -5.78 -0.16
CA ALA A 119 -7.35 -6.64 -0.41
C ALA A 119 -6.06 -5.97 0.10
N VAL A 120 -5.82 -4.71 -0.26
CA VAL A 120 -4.64 -3.94 0.19
C VAL A 120 -4.63 -3.77 1.69
N HIS A 121 -5.75 -3.36 2.28
CA HIS A 121 -5.87 -3.20 3.73
C HIS A 121 -5.48 -4.50 4.46
N THR A 122 -6.01 -5.64 4.02
CA THR A 122 -5.69 -6.95 4.60
C THR A 122 -4.21 -7.29 4.47
N ALA A 123 -3.62 -7.10 3.29
CA ALA A 123 -2.20 -7.40 3.05
C ALA A 123 -1.28 -6.51 3.88
N VAL A 124 -1.53 -5.20 3.91
CA VAL A 124 -0.74 -4.22 4.66
C VAL A 124 -0.89 -4.45 6.16
N ARG A 125 -2.11 -4.66 6.66
CA ARG A 125 -2.37 -4.87 8.09
C ARG A 125 -1.63 -6.10 8.61
N ARG A 126 -1.75 -7.23 7.91
CA ARG A 126 -1.00 -8.46 8.26
C ARG A 126 0.51 -8.25 8.20
N GLY A 127 1.00 -7.53 7.19
CA GLY A 127 2.42 -7.19 7.08
C GLY A 127 2.91 -6.31 8.24
N ALA A 128 2.10 -5.34 8.67
CA ALA A 128 2.40 -4.46 9.79
C ALA A 128 2.37 -5.19 11.15
N GLU A 129 1.42 -6.10 11.35
CA GLU A 129 1.31 -6.95 12.55
C GLU A 129 2.47 -7.96 12.64
N ALA A 130 2.94 -8.46 11.50
CA ALA A 130 4.09 -9.37 11.41
C ALA A 130 5.45 -8.66 11.45
N TRP A 131 5.48 -7.33 11.36
CA TRP A 131 6.71 -6.56 11.33
C TRP A 131 7.44 -6.61 12.68
N ARG A 132 8.74 -6.92 12.68
CA ARG A 132 9.60 -6.89 13.87
C ARG A 132 10.86 -6.05 13.59
N PRO A 133 11.19 -5.08 14.45
CA PRO A 133 12.45 -4.34 14.35
C PRO A 133 13.63 -5.32 14.52
N GLY A 134 14.37 -5.60 13.44
CA GLY A 134 15.53 -6.51 13.48
C GLY A 134 15.57 -7.60 12.43
N ASP A 135 14.52 -7.77 11.62
CA ASP A 135 14.40 -8.78 10.54
C ASP A 135 15.32 -8.53 9.32
N PHE A 136 16.45 -7.85 9.52
CA PHE A 136 17.45 -7.49 8.52
C PHE A 136 18.86 -7.93 8.90
N ARG A 137 18.97 -8.98 9.71
CA ARG A 137 20.25 -9.64 9.97
C ARG A 137 20.49 -10.73 8.93
#